data_AF-A0A3S1FMW8-F1
#
_entry.id   AF-A0A3S1FMW8-F1
#
_cell.length_a   1.000
_cell.length_b   1.000
_cell.length_c   1.000
_cell.angle_alpha   90.00
_cell.angle_beta   90.00
_cell.angle_gamma   90.00
#
_symmetry.space_group_name_H-M   'P 1'
#
loop_
_entity.id
_entity.type
_entity.pdbx_description
1 polymer ?
#
loop_
_entity_poly.entity_id
_entity_poly.type
_entity_poly.pdbx_seq_one_letter_code
_entity_poly.pdbx_strand_id
1 'polypeptide(L)'
;VQVMKRLGFEQFMVAGHDRGGRVAYRLALDHPGKISKVAVLDVIPTAAAWDRADARLALSFWPWSLLAQPEPLPERLIGAAPDAIVDNAIVQWGSPAEMFSAEVRDAYVDALRDAVHVHAICEEYRAAATIDRELDAADQANGRSIECPLLALWSSEGGLENWYVEEGGSLAIWRKWADSVEGSPVPGGHFFPEEHPHQTAAALSKFFEDNRGNDASNRVL
;
A
#
# COMPACT_ATOMS: atom_id res chain seq x y z
N VAL A 1 12.63 -3.25 9.97
CA VAL A 1 12.90 -4.51 10.72
C VAL A 1 13.27 -4.37 12.20
N GLN A 2 13.74 -3.21 12.70
CA GLN A 2 14.27 -3.12 14.07
C GLN A 2 13.24 -3.38 15.19
N VAL A 3 11.98 -2.94 15.01
CA VAL A 3 10.89 -3.23 15.96
C VAL A 3 10.69 -4.73 16.12
N MET A 4 10.57 -5.46 15.00
CA MET A 4 10.38 -6.91 15.01
C MET A 4 11.55 -7.64 15.67
N LYS A 5 12.78 -7.21 15.40
CA LYS A 5 13.97 -7.74 16.08
C LYS A 5 13.90 -7.53 17.60
N ARG A 6 13.50 -6.34 18.07
CA ARG A 6 13.34 -6.06 19.51
C ARG A 6 12.24 -6.91 20.16
N LEU A 7 11.22 -7.29 19.39
CA LEU A 7 10.16 -8.20 19.83
C LEU A 7 10.55 -9.69 19.74
N GLY A 8 11.77 -10.01 19.29
CA GLY A 8 12.28 -11.38 19.22
C GLY A 8 12.07 -12.09 17.88
N PHE A 9 11.62 -11.38 16.84
CA PHE A 9 11.39 -11.94 15.51
C PHE A 9 12.53 -11.58 14.56
N GLU A 10 13.37 -12.55 14.21
CA GLU A 10 14.43 -12.38 13.19
C GLU A 10 13.91 -12.49 11.76
N GLN A 11 12.88 -13.33 11.55
CA GLN A 11 12.12 -13.46 10.32
C GLN A 11 10.62 -13.37 10.64
N PHE A 12 9.85 -12.69 9.79
CA PHE A 12 8.41 -12.50 9.99
C PHE A 12 7.67 -12.32 8.66
N MET A 13 6.35 -12.44 8.71
CA MET A 13 5.44 -12.12 7.61
C MET A 13 4.89 -10.71 7.81
N VAL A 14 4.60 -10.00 6.73
CA VAL A 14 4.08 -8.63 6.81
C VAL A 14 2.90 -8.44 5.87
N ALA A 15 1.85 -7.78 6.37
CA ALA A 15 0.76 -7.27 5.56
C ALA A 15 0.73 -5.74 5.71
N GLY A 16 0.49 -5.03 4.61
CA GLY A 16 0.36 -3.58 4.62
C GLY A 16 -0.72 -3.11 3.66
N HIS A 17 -1.56 -2.20 4.14
CA HIS A 17 -2.59 -1.51 3.35
C HIS A 17 -2.16 -0.09 3.04
N ASP A 18 -2.50 0.39 1.84
CA ASP A 18 -2.13 1.71 1.33
C ASP A 18 -0.64 2.05 1.55
N ARG A 19 -0.30 3.12 2.28
CA ARG A 19 1.10 3.49 2.57
C ARG A 19 1.85 2.37 3.28
N GLY A 20 1.18 1.63 4.16
CA GLY A 20 1.75 0.44 4.81
C GLY A 20 2.11 -0.67 3.81
N GLY A 21 1.36 -0.81 2.71
CA GLY A 21 1.69 -1.72 1.62
C GLY A 21 2.95 -1.31 0.86
N ARG A 22 3.18 0.01 0.72
CA ARG A 22 4.41 0.57 0.12
C ARG A 22 5.62 0.27 0.98
N VAL A 23 5.49 0.50 2.28
CA VAL A 23 6.52 0.13 3.26
C VAL A 23 6.76 -1.38 3.23
N ALA A 24 5.71 -2.21 3.14
CA ALA A 24 5.83 -3.66 3.16
C ALA A 24 6.64 -4.21 1.96
N TYR A 25 6.37 -3.75 0.73
CA TYR A 25 7.13 -4.24 -0.43
C TYR A 25 8.56 -3.71 -0.45
N ARG A 26 8.79 -2.44 -0.06
CA ARG A 26 10.14 -1.87 0.09
C ARG A 26 10.93 -2.62 1.15
N LEU A 27 10.30 -2.96 2.27
CA LEU A 27 10.91 -3.77 3.33
C LEU A 27 11.32 -5.16 2.82
N ALA A 28 10.50 -5.79 1.97
CA ALA A 28 10.80 -7.09 1.38
C ALA A 28 11.93 -7.03 0.35
N LEU A 29 12.01 -5.95 -0.43
CA LEU A 29 13.14 -5.68 -1.32
C LEU A 29 14.43 -5.49 -0.52
N ASP A 30 14.46 -4.58 0.45
CA ASP A 30 15.68 -4.14 1.14
C ASP A 30 16.20 -5.15 2.17
N HIS A 31 15.35 -6.06 2.64
CA HIS A 31 15.72 -7.05 3.64
C HIS A 31 15.31 -8.46 3.22
N PRO A 32 15.86 -8.97 2.10
CA PRO A 32 15.62 -10.34 1.67
C PRO A 32 16.09 -11.28 2.79
N GLY A 33 15.32 -12.35 3.02
CA GLY A 33 15.53 -13.30 4.12
C GLY A 33 14.94 -12.90 5.48
N LYS A 34 14.60 -11.62 5.72
CA LYS A 34 13.86 -11.23 6.94
C LYS A 34 12.35 -11.29 6.77
N ILE A 35 11.87 -11.15 5.54
CA ILE A 35 10.45 -11.25 5.20
C ILE A 35 10.21 -12.62 4.58
N SER A 36 9.39 -13.45 5.23
CA SER A 36 9.07 -14.80 4.73
C SER A 36 7.87 -14.79 3.76
N LYS A 37 6.95 -13.85 3.92
CA LYS A 37 5.82 -13.57 3.01
C LYS A 37 5.40 -12.11 3.14
N VAL A 38 4.95 -11.52 2.05
CA VAL A 38 4.44 -10.15 2.02
C VAL A 38 3.03 -10.09 1.42
N ALA A 39 2.12 -9.36 2.07
CA ALA A 39 0.82 -9.03 1.53
C ALA A 39 0.70 -7.51 1.36
N VAL A 40 0.28 -7.07 0.18
CA VAL A 40 0.04 -5.67 -0.16
C VAL A 40 -1.44 -5.49 -0.50
N LEU A 41 -2.08 -4.53 0.17
CA LEU A 41 -3.52 -4.29 0.08
C LEU A 41 -3.76 -2.91 -0.55
N ASP A 42 -4.49 -2.92 -1.66
CA ASP A 42 -4.87 -1.79 -2.50
C ASP A 42 -3.73 -0.90 -3.01
N VAL A 43 -2.58 -1.49 -3.33
CA VAL A 43 -1.45 -0.77 -3.91
C VAL A 43 -0.77 -1.53 -5.05
N ILE A 44 -0.13 -0.76 -5.92
CA ILE A 44 0.92 -1.20 -6.84
C ILE A 44 2.24 -0.46 -6.49
N PRO A 45 3.40 -0.93 -6.99
CA PRO A 45 4.69 -0.28 -6.74
C PRO A 45 4.67 1.21 -7.08
N THR A 46 5.41 2.00 -6.30
CA THR A 46 5.34 3.46 -6.34
C THR A 46 5.77 4.03 -7.70
N ALA A 47 6.87 3.54 -8.26
CA ALA A 47 7.27 3.92 -9.62
C ALA A 47 6.20 3.54 -10.66
N ALA A 48 5.61 2.34 -10.54
CA ALA A 48 4.61 1.87 -11.49
C ALA A 48 3.35 2.74 -11.50
N ALA A 49 2.91 3.24 -10.35
CA ALA A 49 1.79 4.18 -10.26
C ALA A 49 2.12 5.54 -10.89
N TRP A 50 3.29 6.11 -10.58
CA TRP A 50 3.70 7.40 -11.14
C TRP A 50 3.94 7.38 -12.65
N ASP A 51 4.53 6.31 -13.16
CA ASP A 51 4.80 6.16 -14.60
C ASP A 51 3.52 5.98 -15.43
N ARG A 52 2.39 5.71 -14.76
CA ARG A 52 1.03 5.59 -15.32
C ARG A 52 0.12 6.74 -14.93
N ALA A 53 0.64 7.76 -14.26
CA ALA A 53 -0.15 8.87 -13.76
C ALA A 53 -0.84 9.59 -14.93
N ASP A 54 -2.17 9.64 -14.88
CA ASP A 54 -3.01 10.34 -15.83
C ASP A 54 -4.12 11.13 -15.10
N ALA A 55 -5.10 11.63 -15.86
CA ALA A 55 -6.22 12.38 -15.30
C ALA A 55 -7.04 11.58 -14.26
N ARG A 56 -7.11 10.23 -14.40
CA ARG A 56 -7.83 9.38 -13.44
C ARG A 56 -7.12 9.39 -12.10
N LEU A 57 -5.81 9.14 -12.08
CA LEU A 57 -5.01 9.20 -10.84
C LEU A 57 -5.05 10.60 -10.22
N ALA A 58 -4.83 11.65 -11.03
CA ALA A 58 -4.72 13.01 -10.54
C ALA A 58 -6.01 13.54 -9.90
N LEU A 59 -7.18 13.12 -10.40
CA LEU A 59 -8.49 13.56 -9.90
C LEU A 59 -9.03 12.66 -8.79
N SER A 60 -8.85 11.34 -8.87
CA SER A 60 -9.36 10.39 -7.85
C SER A 60 -8.44 10.30 -6.63
N PHE A 61 -7.13 10.47 -6.81
CA PHE A 61 -6.12 10.37 -5.76
C PHE A 61 -5.29 11.66 -5.69
N TRP A 62 -5.99 12.79 -5.58
CA TRP A 62 -5.41 14.12 -5.42
C TRP A 62 -4.31 14.23 -4.34
N PRO A 63 -4.27 13.42 -3.24
CA PRO A 63 -3.19 13.54 -2.27
C PRO A 63 -1.80 13.30 -2.88
N TRP A 64 -1.71 12.47 -3.92
CA TRP A 64 -0.43 12.20 -4.60
C TRP A 64 0.21 13.45 -5.20
N SER A 65 -0.60 14.31 -5.81
CA SER A 65 -0.10 15.53 -6.46
C SER A 65 -0.03 16.70 -5.48
N LEU A 66 -1.00 16.84 -4.58
CA LEU A 66 -1.07 17.96 -3.64
C LEU A 66 -0.06 17.81 -2.49
N LEU A 67 -0.01 16.65 -1.84
CA LEU A 67 0.82 16.46 -0.64
C LEU A 67 2.31 16.34 -0.98
N ALA A 68 2.63 16.03 -2.23
CA ALA A 68 4.00 16.07 -2.76
C ALA A 68 4.51 17.50 -3.06
N GLN A 69 3.67 18.55 -2.98
CA GLN A 69 4.13 19.92 -3.21
C GLN A 69 5.10 20.40 -2.12
N PRO A 70 6.00 21.36 -2.42
CA PRO A 70 6.92 21.91 -1.42
C PRO A 70 6.23 22.49 -0.17
N GLU A 71 6.86 22.29 0.98
CA GLU A 71 6.43 22.88 2.26
C GLU A 71 6.43 24.43 2.14
N PRO A 72 5.49 25.16 2.79
CA PRO A 72 4.44 24.66 3.69
C PRO A 72 3.04 24.62 3.03
N LEU A 73 2.95 24.55 1.70
CA LEU A 73 1.66 24.64 1.02
C LEU A 73 0.67 23.55 1.45
N PRO A 74 0.98 22.25 1.30
CA PRO A 74 0.03 21.20 1.65
C PRO A 74 -0.27 21.18 3.15
N GLU A 75 0.73 21.41 4.01
CA GLU A 75 0.54 21.46 5.46
C GLU A 75 -0.48 22.54 5.86
N ARG A 76 -0.39 23.73 5.25
CA ARG A 76 -1.35 24.82 5.50
C ARG A 76 -2.76 24.49 5.02
N LEU A 77 -2.90 23.79 3.90
CA LEU A 77 -4.21 23.42 3.35
C LEU A 77 -4.89 22.35 4.19
N ILE A 78 -4.16 21.30 4.57
CA ILE A 78 -4.68 20.21 5.41
C ILE A 78 -5.03 20.73 6.80
N GLY A 79 -4.13 21.49 7.43
CA GLY A 79 -4.38 22.05 8.76
C GLY A 79 -5.54 23.05 8.84
N ALA A 80 -5.97 23.62 7.70
CA ALA A 80 -7.09 24.55 7.67
C ALA A 80 -8.46 23.85 7.72
N ALA A 81 -8.57 22.61 7.25
CA ALA A 81 -9.84 21.89 7.16
C ALA A 81 -9.67 20.35 7.28
N PRO A 82 -9.12 19.84 8.41
CA PRO A 82 -8.80 18.42 8.56
C PRO A 82 -10.03 17.51 8.45
N ASP A 83 -11.19 17.96 8.94
CA ASP A 83 -12.48 17.25 8.82
C ASP A 83 -12.95 17.12 7.37
N ALA A 84 -12.86 18.18 6.59
CA ALA A 84 -13.22 18.15 5.17
C ALA A 84 -12.32 17.19 4.37
N ILE A 85 -11.04 17.06 4.75
CA ILE A 85 -10.11 16.12 4.13
C ILE A 85 -10.50 14.67 4.44
N VAL A 86 -10.78 14.37 5.72
CA VAL A 86 -11.21 13.02 6.13
C VAL A 86 -12.53 12.65 5.47
N ASP A 87 -13.51 13.55 5.48
CA ASP A 87 -14.81 13.32 4.85
C ASP A 87 -14.70 13.11 3.34
N ASN A 88 -13.83 13.87 2.67
CA ASN A 88 -13.56 13.66 1.25
C ASN A 88 -12.95 12.28 0.99
N ALA A 89 -11.94 11.86 1.76
CA ALA A 89 -11.30 10.57 1.57
C ALA A 89 -12.27 9.40 1.79
N ILE A 90 -13.07 9.45 2.88
CA ILE A 90 -14.08 8.42 3.19
C ILE A 90 -15.08 8.28 2.03
N VAL A 91 -15.57 9.40 1.48
CA VAL A 91 -16.60 9.37 0.42
C VAL A 91 -16.01 9.04 -0.95
N GLN A 92 -14.85 9.58 -1.30
CA GLN A 92 -14.32 9.49 -2.67
C GLN A 92 -13.56 8.20 -2.95
N TRP A 93 -13.13 7.45 -1.93
CA TRP A 93 -12.36 6.23 -2.13
C TRP A 93 -13.23 4.96 -2.17
N GLY A 94 -14.55 5.12 -2.35
CA GLY A 94 -15.48 4.06 -2.71
C GLY A 94 -16.10 3.28 -1.55
N SER A 95 -15.64 3.52 -0.31
CA SER A 95 -16.16 2.84 0.87
C SER A 95 -17.41 3.54 1.42
N PRO A 96 -18.44 2.81 1.89
CA PRO A 96 -19.61 3.41 2.54
C PRO A 96 -19.21 4.17 3.80
N ALA A 97 -19.68 5.41 3.96
CA ALA A 97 -19.30 6.27 5.08
C ALA A 97 -19.68 5.66 6.44
N GLU A 98 -20.77 4.90 6.50
CA GLU A 98 -21.25 4.17 7.69
C GLU A 98 -20.27 3.13 8.23
N MET A 99 -19.25 2.72 7.46
CA MET A 99 -18.20 1.83 7.96
C MET A 99 -17.27 2.53 8.96
N PHE A 100 -17.24 3.86 8.93
CA PHE A 100 -16.45 4.66 9.86
C PHE A 100 -17.37 5.21 10.94
N SER A 101 -17.26 4.64 12.13
CA SER A 101 -17.96 5.21 13.30
C SER A 101 -17.49 6.65 13.54
N ALA A 102 -18.32 7.44 14.24
CA ALA A 102 -17.93 8.80 14.62
C ALA A 102 -16.59 8.83 15.38
N GLU A 103 -16.35 7.84 16.26
CA GLU A 103 -15.10 7.72 17.00
C GLU A 103 -13.88 7.48 16.09
N VAL A 104 -14.00 6.59 15.10
CA VAL A 104 -12.93 6.33 14.13
C VAL A 104 -12.66 7.55 13.26
N ARG A 105 -13.73 8.19 12.78
CA ARG A 105 -13.64 9.43 12.02
C ARG A 105 -12.93 10.52 12.83
N ASP A 106 -13.33 10.74 14.07
CA ASP A 106 -12.75 11.77 14.94
C ASP A 106 -11.27 11.49 15.22
N ALA A 107 -10.87 10.22 15.39
CA ALA A 107 -9.46 9.86 15.52
C ALA A 107 -8.63 10.24 14.28
N TYR A 108 -9.16 10.05 13.06
CA TYR A 108 -8.49 10.49 11.84
C TYR A 108 -8.43 12.02 11.72
N VAL A 109 -9.50 12.72 12.10
CA VAL A 109 -9.51 14.19 12.11
C VAL A 109 -8.49 14.72 13.11
N ASP A 110 -8.44 14.16 14.31
CA ASP A 110 -7.49 14.56 15.34
C ASP A 110 -6.03 14.32 14.92
N ALA A 111 -5.76 13.23 14.18
CA ALA A 111 -4.46 13.00 13.59
C ALA A 111 -4.05 14.14 12.63
N LEU A 112 -5.00 14.67 11.84
CA LEU A 112 -4.75 15.80 10.93
C LEU A 112 -4.79 17.19 11.59
N ARG A 113 -5.14 17.29 12.88
CA ARG A 113 -5.02 18.53 13.66
C ARG A 113 -3.61 18.78 14.17
N ASP A 114 -2.80 17.74 14.28
CA ASP A 114 -1.41 17.84 14.72
C ASP A 114 -0.51 18.22 13.53
N ALA A 115 0.12 19.39 13.60
CA ALA A 115 1.00 19.88 12.54
C ALA A 115 2.21 18.96 12.27
N VAL A 116 2.71 18.26 13.28
CA VAL A 116 3.82 17.29 13.11
C VAL A 116 3.35 16.08 12.34
N HIS A 117 2.15 15.57 12.63
CA HIS A 117 1.56 14.47 11.86
C HIS A 117 1.28 14.88 10.41
N VAL A 118 0.69 16.05 10.18
CA VAL A 118 0.43 16.55 8.82
C VAL A 118 1.74 16.69 8.04
N HIS A 119 2.78 17.26 8.64
CA HIS A 119 4.08 17.38 8.00
C HIS A 119 4.67 16.00 7.66
N ALA A 120 4.62 15.03 8.59
CA ALA A 120 5.10 13.67 8.34
C ALA A 120 4.33 12.97 7.20
N ILE A 121 3.02 13.17 7.11
CA ILE A 121 2.21 12.69 5.99
C ILE A 121 2.67 13.34 4.67
N CYS A 122 2.89 14.67 4.65
CA CYS A 122 3.37 15.35 3.44
C CYS A 122 4.75 14.86 3.01
N GLU A 123 5.68 14.67 3.95
CA GLU A 123 7.02 14.13 3.67
C GLU A 123 6.95 12.72 3.06
N GLU A 124 5.99 11.91 3.49
CA GLU A 124 5.76 10.58 2.94
C GLU A 124 5.33 10.63 1.46
N TYR A 125 4.45 11.58 1.08
CA TYR A 125 4.09 11.81 -0.33
C TYR A 125 5.22 12.44 -1.15
N ARG A 126 6.05 13.31 -0.55
CA ARG A 126 7.25 13.87 -1.20
C ARG A 126 8.28 12.78 -1.49
N ALA A 127 8.51 11.87 -0.55
CA ALA A 127 9.37 10.72 -0.74
C ALA A 127 8.83 9.82 -1.86
N ALA A 128 7.52 9.55 -1.85
CA ALA A 128 6.84 8.77 -2.87
C ALA A 128 6.93 9.39 -4.28
N ALA A 129 7.01 10.72 -4.39
CA ALA A 129 7.16 11.43 -5.66
C ALA A 129 8.63 11.52 -6.13
N THR A 130 9.59 11.23 -5.25
CA THR A 130 11.03 11.40 -5.49
C THR A 130 11.79 10.10 -5.18
N ILE A 131 12.41 10.01 -4.00
CA ILE A 131 13.36 8.96 -3.65
C ILE A 131 12.78 7.55 -3.75
N ASP A 132 11.51 7.33 -3.41
CA ASP A 132 10.92 5.99 -3.51
C ASP A 132 10.81 5.52 -4.96
N ARG A 133 10.54 6.44 -5.90
CA ARG A 133 10.54 6.14 -7.33
C ARG A 133 11.95 5.84 -7.82
N GLU A 134 12.94 6.60 -7.36
CA GLU A 134 14.34 6.39 -7.72
C GLU A 134 14.83 5.02 -7.24
N LEU A 135 14.50 4.64 -6.01
CA LEU A 135 14.80 3.33 -5.45
C LEU A 135 14.10 2.21 -6.24
N ASP A 136 12.82 2.36 -6.55
CA ASP A 136 12.06 1.41 -7.35
C ASP A 136 12.69 1.25 -8.76
N ALA A 137 12.99 2.36 -9.43
CA ALA A 137 13.60 2.32 -10.76
C ALA A 137 15.00 1.68 -10.74
N ALA A 138 15.80 1.96 -9.71
CA ALA A 138 17.11 1.34 -9.53
C ALA A 138 17.01 -0.17 -9.31
N ASP A 139 16.03 -0.65 -8.54
CA ASP A 139 15.81 -2.08 -8.34
C ASP A 139 15.45 -2.78 -9.64
N GLN A 140 14.52 -2.22 -10.42
CA GLN A 140 14.17 -2.78 -11.72
C GLN A 140 15.35 -2.80 -12.70
N ALA A 141 16.13 -1.71 -12.77
CA ALA A 141 17.30 -1.64 -13.64
C ALA A 141 18.37 -2.68 -13.27
N ASN A 142 18.48 -3.05 -11.99
CA ASN A 142 19.40 -4.05 -11.49
C ASN A 142 18.80 -5.48 -11.46
N GLY A 143 17.55 -5.66 -11.90
CA GLY A 143 16.86 -6.94 -11.86
C GLY A 143 16.60 -7.47 -10.45
N ARG A 144 16.53 -6.59 -9.44
CA ARG A 144 16.13 -6.97 -8.08
C ARG A 144 14.63 -7.25 -8.04
N SER A 145 14.26 -8.31 -7.33
CA SER A 145 12.87 -8.72 -7.13
C SER A 145 12.63 -9.07 -5.66
N ILE A 146 11.36 -9.11 -5.28
CA ILE A 146 10.89 -9.60 -3.99
C ILE A 146 11.02 -11.13 -4.02
N GLU A 147 11.91 -11.65 -3.18
CA GLU A 147 12.27 -13.08 -3.15
C GLU A 147 11.21 -13.96 -2.48
N CYS A 148 10.44 -13.41 -1.53
CA CYS A 148 9.39 -14.15 -0.84
C CYS A 148 8.06 -14.15 -1.63
N PRO A 149 7.15 -15.10 -1.37
CA PRO A 149 5.80 -15.05 -1.91
C PRO A 149 5.10 -13.71 -1.61
N LEU A 150 4.38 -13.21 -2.60
CA LEU A 150 3.61 -11.97 -2.53
C LEU A 150 2.12 -12.25 -2.77
N LEU A 151 1.29 -11.75 -1.86
CA LEU A 151 -0.16 -11.63 -2.04
C LEU A 151 -0.53 -10.17 -2.37
N ALA A 152 -1.20 -9.95 -3.49
CA ALA A 152 -1.79 -8.66 -3.81
C ALA A 152 -3.33 -8.73 -3.69
N LEU A 153 -3.90 -7.93 -2.81
CA LEU A 153 -5.36 -7.74 -2.72
C LEU A 153 -5.69 -6.32 -3.15
N TRP A 154 -6.80 -6.12 -3.84
CA TRP A 154 -7.24 -4.78 -4.27
C TRP A 154 -8.76 -4.68 -4.27
N SER A 155 -9.28 -3.47 -4.23
CA SER A 155 -10.71 -3.18 -4.34
C SER A 155 -11.26 -3.60 -5.69
N SER A 156 -12.36 -4.37 -5.72
CA SER A 156 -13.09 -4.69 -6.96
C SER A 156 -13.83 -3.49 -7.55
N GLU A 157 -13.98 -2.41 -6.80
CA GLU A 157 -14.70 -1.20 -7.19
C GLU A 157 -13.75 -0.04 -7.49
N GLY A 158 -12.46 -0.21 -7.18
CA GLY A 158 -11.43 0.82 -7.27
C GLY A 158 -10.71 0.91 -8.61
N GLY A 159 -9.74 1.82 -8.67
CA GLY A 159 -8.91 2.05 -9.85
C GLY A 159 -8.05 0.84 -10.23
N LEU A 160 -7.58 0.07 -9.25
CA LEU A 160 -6.69 -1.08 -9.49
C LEU A 160 -7.38 -2.26 -10.20
N GLU A 161 -8.71 -2.38 -10.10
CA GLU A 161 -9.48 -3.35 -10.87
C GLU A 161 -9.60 -2.91 -12.34
N ASN A 162 -9.79 -1.61 -12.57
CA ASN A 162 -10.29 -1.11 -13.85
C ASN A 162 -9.23 -0.43 -14.73
N TRP A 163 -8.21 0.19 -14.15
CA TRP A 163 -7.35 1.13 -14.88
C TRP A 163 -6.27 0.46 -15.73
N TYR A 164 -5.85 -0.74 -15.35
CA TYR A 164 -4.69 -1.43 -15.93
C TYR A 164 -5.06 -2.74 -16.64
N VAL A 165 -6.34 -2.92 -17.01
CA VAL A 165 -6.83 -4.14 -17.67
C VAL A 165 -6.05 -4.45 -18.94
N GLU A 166 -5.75 -3.43 -19.76
CA GLU A 166 -4.96 -3.57 -20.99
C GLU A 166 -3.50 -4.00 -20.74
N GLU A 167 -2.99 -3.79 -19.52
CA GLU A 167 -1.65 -4.19 -19.08
C GLU A 167 -1.63 -5.56 -18.38
N GLY A 168 -2.77 -6.27 -18.38
CA GLY A 168 -2.93 -7.55 -17.68
C GLY A 168 -3.34 -7.41 -16.20
N GLY A 169 -3.75 -6.21 -15.79
CA GLY A 169 -4.26 -5.91 -14.45
C GLY A 169 -3.18 -5.79 -13.37
N SER A 170 -3.62 -5.51 -12.14
CA SER A 170 -2.73 -5.29 -10.98
C SER A 170 -1.77 -6.45 -10.71
N LEU A 171 -2.20 -7.70 -10.94
CA LEU A 171 -1.33 -8.88 -10.82
C LEU A 171 -0.20 -8.91 -11.84
N ALA A 172 -0.44 -8.50 -13.09
CA ALA A 172 0.61 -8.45 -14.10
C ALA A 172 1.67 -7.40 -13.77
N ILE A 173 1.28 -6.31 -13.10
CA ILE A 173 2.23 -5.31 -12.58
C ILE A 173 3.09 -5.94 -11.48
N TRP A 174 2.49 -6.59 -10.48
CA TRP A 174 3.25 -7.23 -9.38
C TRP A 174 4.15 -8.38 -9.85
N ARG A 175 3.78 -9.13 -10.89
CA ARG A 175 4.63 -10.17 -11.49
C ARG A 175 5.92 -9.65 -12.12
N LYS A 176 6.05 -8.34 -12.34
CA LYS A 176 7.32 -7.72 -12.74
C LYS A 176 8.28 -7.53 -11.57
N TRP A 177 7.80 -7.70 -10.34
CA TRP A 177 8.53 -7.41 -9.10
C TRP A 177 8.76 -8.65 -8.23
N ALA A 178 8.09 -9.77 -8.52
CA ALA A 178 8.24 -11.01 -7.77
C ALA A 178 7.88 -12.21 -8.65
N ASP A 179 8.55 -13.35 -8.43
CA ASP A 179 8.30 -14.57 -9.19
C ASP A 179 7.05 -15.33 -8.68
N SER A 180 6.78 -15.25 -7.38
CA SER A 180 5.64 -15.91 -6.73
C SER A 180 4.62 -14.87 -6.32
N VAL A 181 3.65 -14.61 -7.21
CA VAL A 181 2.58 -13.65 -7.01
C VAL A 181 1.22 -14.33 -7.14
N GLU A 182 0.43 -14.24 -6.08
CA GLU A 182 -1.00 -14.52 -6.11
C GLU A 182 -1.80 -13.30 -5.65
N GLY A 183 -3.10 -13.33 -5.87
CA GLY A 183 -3.96 -12.23 -5.48
C GLY A 183 -5.33 -12.27 -6.14
N SER A 184 -6.20 -11.40 -5.68
CA SER A 184 -7.58 -11.32 -6.12
C SER A 184 -8.20 -9.98 -5.72
N PRO A 185 -9.22 -9.51 -6.44
CA PRO A 185 -10.03 -8.40 -5.96
C PRO A 185 -10.83 -8.82 -4.71
N VAL A 186 -11.11 -7.85 -3.85
CA VAL A 186 -12.00 -7.96 -2.69
C VAL A 186 -13.16 -6.98 -2.91
N PRO A 187 -14.43 -7.37 -2.63
CA PRO A 187 -15.56 -6.46 -2.67
C PRO A 187 -15.32 -5.18 -1.84
N GLY A 188 -15.97 -4.08 -2.22
CA GLY A 188 -15.86 -2.80 -1.53
C GLY A 188 -14.81 -1.85 -2.13
N GLY A 189 -14.71 -0.66 -1.54
CA GLY A 189 -13.80 0.41 -1.92
C GLY A 189 -12.37 0.21 -1.42
N HIS A 190 -11.61 1.29 -1.37
CA HIS A 190 -10.21 1.30 -0.92
C HIS A 190 -10.04 0.74 0.50
N PHE A 191 -11.01 1.01 1.38
CA PHE A 191 -11.05 0.52 2.75
C PHE A 191 -11.82 -0.81 2.85
N PHE A 192 -11.64 -1.70 1.86
CA PHE A 192 -12.15 -3.06 1.92
C PHE A 192 -11.72 -3.86 3.19
N PRO A 193 -10.57 -3.58 3.86
CA PRO A 193 -10.28 -4.21 5.14
C PRO A 193 -11.30 -3.85 6.24
N GLU A 194 -11.80 -2.61 6.25
CA GLU A 194 -12.86 -2.13 7.13
C GLU A 194 -14.24 -2.61 6.69
N GLU A 195 -14.52 -2.63 5.38
CA GLU A 195 -15.81 -3.07 4.82
C GLU A 195 -16.03 -4.58 4.96
N HIS A 196 -14.98 -5.35 4.68
CA HIS A 196 -15.02 -6.81 4.59
C HIS A 196 -13.93 -7.47 5.45
N PRO A 197 -13.86 -7.20 6.76
CA PRO A 197 -12.76 -7.63 7.62
C PRO A 197 -12.63 -9.16 7.69
N HIS A 198 -13.75 -9.88 7.69
CA HIS A 198 -13.73 -11.36 7.70
C HIS A 198 -13.18 -11.95 6.40
N GLN A 199 -13.52 -11.37 5.24
CA GLN A 199 -13.03 -11.85 3.95
C GLN A 199 -11.55 -11.51 3.78
N THR A 200 -11.16 -10.29 4.16
CA THR A 200 -9.76 -9.84 4.16
C THR A 200 -8.91 -10.70 5.09
N ALA A 201 -9.37 -10.94 6.32
CA ALA A 201 -8.67 -11.81 7.27
C ALA A 201 -8.56 -13.25 6.76
N ALA A 202 -9.62 -13.81 6.17
CA ALA A 202 -9.57 -15.17 5.61
C ALA A 202 -8.57 -15.30 4.47
N ALA A 203 -8.48 -14.30 3.58
CA ALA A 203 -7.48 -14.26 2.50
C ALA A 203 -6.05 -14.20 3.06
N LEU A 204 -5.82 -13.32 4.04
CA LEU A 204 -4.52 -13.18 4.71
C LEU A 204 -4.12 -14.44 5.47
N SER A 205 -5.02 -15.02 6.27
CA SER A 205 -4.77 -16.27 7.00
C SER A 205 -4.43 -17.40 6.04
N LYS A 206 -5.23 -17.59 4.99
CA LYS A 206 -4.97 -18.61 3.97
C LYS A 206 -3.57 -18.46 3.37
N PHE A 207 -3.19 -17.24 2.99
CA PHE A 207 -1.88 -16.98 2.42
C PHE A 207 -0.74 -17.20 3.42
N PHE A 208 -0.87 -16.71 4.65
CA PHE A 208 0.20 -16.81 5.65
C PHE A 208 0.38 -18.22 6.20
N GLU A 209 -0.70 -19.00 6.33
CA GLU A 209 -0.66 -20.40 6.78
C GLU A 209 -0.18 -21.38 5.69
N ASP A 210 -0.23 -21.00 4.41
CA ASP A 210 0.15 -21.88 3.32
C ASP A 210 1.66 -22.19 3.28
N ASN A 211 2.08 -23.37 3.68
CA ASN A 211 3.50 -23.74 3.72
C ASN A 211 4.16 -23.91 2.35
N ARG A 212 3.44 -23.77 1.23
CA ARG A 212 3.98 -23.99 -0.13
C ARG A 212 5.13 -23.05 -0.56
N GLY A 213 5.49 -22.06 0.25
CA GLY A 213 6.64 -21.16 0.04
C GLY A 213 7.84 -21.36 0.98
N ASN A 214 7.74 -22.21 2.02
CA ASN A 214 8.83 -22.40 2.99
C ASN A 214 9.89 -23.45 2.55
N ASP A 215 9.65 -24.13 1.42
CA ASP A 215 10.42 -25.30 1.00
C ASP A 215 11.60 -24.97 0.06
N ALA A 216 12.24 -23.81 0.28
CA ALA A 216 13.50 -23.47 -0.40
C ALA A 216 14.67 -24.41 0.01
N SER A 217 14.49 -25.22 1.05
CA SER A 217 15.45 -26.23 1.51
C SER A 217 15.44 -27.54 0.71
N ASN A 218 14.58 -27.72 -0.29
CA ASN A 218 14.48 -29.00 -1.03
C ASN A 218 14.83 -28.89 -2.53
N ARG A 219 15.47 -27.81 -2.97
CA ARG A 219 16.06 -27.69 -4.32
C ARG A 219 17.55 -27.99 -4.32
N VAL A 220 17.92 -29.22 -3.98
CA VAL A 220 19.18 -29.83 -4.42
C VAL A 220 18.86 -31.27 -4.83
N LEU A 221 18.81 -31.50 -6.15
CA LEU A 221 19.10 -32.80 -6.74
C LEU A 221 20.63 -32.92 -6.91
#